data_AF-A0A1V8T258-F1
#
_entry.id   AF-A0A1V8T258-F1
#
_cell.length_a   1.000
_cell.length_b   1.000
_cell.length_c   1.000
_cell.angle_alpha   90.00
_cell.angle_beta   90.00
_cell.angle_gamma   90.00
#
_symmetry.space_group_name_H-M   'P 1'
#
loop_
_entity.id
_entity.type
_entity.pdbx_description
1 polymer ?
#
loop_
_entity_poly.entity_id
_entity_poly.type
_entity_poly.pdbx_seq_one_letter_code
_entity_poly.pdbx_strand_id
1 'polypeptide(L)'
;MSMQSSDFSTGMARLPDAVSPHPASVNDSIQGQHVKKLRTLISARRSEVTFACRGRLALSTLPDPSLGPSIPPVSLRFGPSGQGHTPQLPCVEIDPAKLSLLGACRAATFGLGGHDVLDATYRKALKLDTSDFCTGLCPYSSGIVAIIDQLLLPRFHEQRSIKAELCKLNIYGGETPGLFKPHVNTPRGSDQIRSLVVYLPSNFEGE
;
A
#
# COMPACT_ATOMS: atom_id res chain seq x y z
N MET A 1 9.53 63.82 59.93
CA MET A 1 8.62 63.49 61.05
C MET A 1 8.70 61.98 61.25
N SER A 2 9.16 61.56 62.45
CA SER A 2 9.35 60.21 63.03
C SER A 2 10.22 59.20 62.26
N MET A 3 11.42 58.80 62.73
CA MET A 3 11.82 57.99 63.91
C MET A 3 11.50 56.49 63.77
N GLN A 4 12.53 55.65 63.50
CA GLN A 4 13.23 54.70 64.42
C GLN A 4 12.71 53.26 64.19
N SER A 5 13.45 52.14 64.25
CA SER A 5 14.81 51.77 64.71
C SER A 5 15.11 50.30 64.30
N SER A 6 16.39 50.00 64.01
CA SER A 6 17.26 48.82 64.37
C SER A 6 16.71 47.36 64.32
N ASP A 7 17.43 46.25 64.09
CA ASP A 7 18.86 45.86 64.22
C ASP A 7 19.22 44.58 63.40
N PHE A 8 20.53 44.45 63.12
CA PHE A 8 21.40 43.25 62.95
C PHE A 8 20.85 41.85 62.59
N SER A 9 21.44 41.22 61.55
CA SER A 9 22.11 39.90 61.70
C SER A 9 22.94 39.49 60.47
N THR A 10 24.13 38.96 60.74
CA THR A 10 25.14 38.34 59.89
C THR A 10 24.59 37.15 59.08
N GLY A 11 24.98 36.98 57.81
CA GLY A 11 24.62 35.77 57.06
C GLY A 11 25.36 35.61 55.74
N MET A 12 26.24 34.61 55.69
CA MET A 12 27.05 34.16 54.56
C MET A 12 26.31 33.95 53.24
N ALA A 13 27.05 34.12 52.14
CA ALA A 13 26.70 33.73 50.78
C ALA A 13 26.13 32.30 50.69
N ARG A 14 24.97 32.14 50.06
CA ARG A 14 24.49 30.83 49.58
C ARG A 14 25.03 30.59 48.17
N LEU A 15 25.82 29.53 48.03
CA LEU A 15 26.05 28.87 46.74
C LEU A 15 24.72 28.25 46.25
N PRO A 16 24.49 28.14 44.93
CA PRO A 16 23.37 27.39 44.40
C PRO A 16 23.57 25.88 44.63
N ASP A 17 22.51 25.20 45.07
CA ASP A 17 22.48 23.76 45.24
C ASP A 17 22.80 23.05 43.92
N ALA A 18 23.87 22.26 43.92
CA ALA A 18 24.20 21.35 42.84
C ALA A 18 23.15 20.22 42.82
N VAL A 19 22.25 20.24 41.84
CA VAL A 19 21.39 19.10 41.53
C VAL A 19 22.29 17.96 41.06
N SER A 20 22.45 16.96 41.91
CA SER A 20 23.16 15.72 41.56
C SER A 20 22.34 14.94 40.53
N PRO A 21 22.91 14.50 39.40
CA PRO A 21 22.19 13.70 38.44
C PRO A 21 21.88 12.33 39.05
N HIS A 22 20.58 12.02 39.19
CA HIS A 22 20.13 10.68 39.54
C HIS A 22 20.76 9.67 38.56
N PRO A 23 21.53 8.67 39.04
CA PRO A 23 22.09 7.67 38.15
C PRO A 23 20.92 6.90 37.54
N ALA A 24 20.86 6.88 36.20
CA ALA A 24 19.92 6.04 35.47
C ALA A 24 19.97 4.63 36.07
N SER A 25 18.80 4.12 36.45
CA SER A 25 18.68 2.82 37.12
C SER A 25 19.38 1.76 36.27
N VAL A 26 20.12 0.85 36.90
CA VAL A 26 20.79 -0.27 36.21
C VAL A 26 19.81 -1.05 35.33
N ASN A 27 18.53 -1.10 35.71
CA ASN A 27 17.45 -1.66 34.90
C ASN A 27 17.18 -0.90 33.59
N ASP A 28 17.24 0.44 33.59
CA ASP A 28 17.05 1.25 32.37
C ASP A 28 18.20 1.04 31.38
N SER A 29 19.42 0.87 31.89
CA SER A 29 20.61 0.56 31.09
C SER A 29 20.52 -0.84 30.46
N ILE A 30 20.12 -1.84 31.25
CA ILE A 30 19.93 -3.23 30.79
C ILE A 30 18.80 -3.31 29.76
N GLN A 31 17.67 -2.64 30.01
CA GLN A 31 16.55 -2.59 29.08
C GLN A 31 16.92 -1.87 27.78
N GLY A 32 17.68 -0.77 27.86
CA GLY A 32 18.23 -0.07 26.71
C GLY A 32 19.19 -0.93 25.87
N GLN A 33 20.04 -1.73 26.52
CA GLN A 33 20.92 -2.68 25.85
C GLN A 33 20.15 -3.81 25.17
N HIS A 34 19.12 -4.37 25.83
CA HIS A 34 18.27 -5.42 25.24
C HIS A 34 17.51 -4.91 24.01
N VAL A 35 16.95 -3.70 24.07
CA VAL A 35 16.27 -3.08 22.91
C VAL A 35 17.24 -2.83 21.76
N LYS A 36 18.47 -2.36 22.04
CA LYS A 36 19.50 -2.21 20.99
C LYS A 36 19.86 -3.55 20.36
N LYS A 37 20.08 -4.58 21.18
CA LYS A 37 20.42 -5.94 20.72
C LYS A 37 19.30 -6.54 19.87
N LEU A 38 18.05 -6.34 20.28
CA LEU A 38 16.87 -6.74 19.50
C LEU A 38 16.79 -6.01 18.16
N ARG A 39 17.01 -4.68 18.11
CA ARG A 39 17.07 -3.92 16.86
C ARG A 39 18.17 -4.41 15.93
N THR A 40 19.36 -4.68 16.45
CA THR A 40 20.46 -5.23 15.66
C THR A 40 20.12 -6.61 15.12
N LEU A 41 19.51 -7.49 15.94
CA LEU A 41 19.08 -8.82 15.50
C LEU A 41 17.96 -8.75 14.45
N ILE A 42 16.97 -7.86 14.61
CA ILE A 42 15.92 -7.63 13.61
C ILE A 42 16.51 -7.08 12.32
N SER A 43 17.48 -6.17 12.41
CA SER A 43 18.15 -5.58 11.23
C SER A 43 19.01 -6.61 10.51
N ALA A 44 19.74 -7.45 11.26
CA ALA A 44 20.56 -8.54 10.74
C ALA A 44 19.73 -9.71 10.19
N ARG A 45 18.50 -9.91 10.72
CA ARG A 45 17.52 -10.88 10.22
C ARG A 45 16.43 -10.26 9.36
N ARG A 46 16.63 -9.01 8.89
CA ARG A 46 15.79 -8.38 7.88
C ARG A 46 16.11 -9.05 6.56
N SER A 47 15.69 -10.30 6.50
CA SER A 47 15.74 -11.13 5.32
C SER A 47 14.94 -10.41 4.24
N GLU A 48 15.41 -10.52 3.00
CA GLU A 48 14.70 -10.17 1.77
C GLU A 48 13.48 -11.09 1.56
N VAL A 49 12.75 -11.41 2.63
CA VAL A 49 11.54 -12.23 2.58
C VAL A 49 10.49 -11.37 1.91
N THR A 50 10.38 -11.57 0.61
CA THR A 50 9.25 -11.14 -0.17
C THR A 50 8.06 -11.97 0.28
N PHE A 51 7.23 -11.41 1.17
CA PHE A 51 5.94 -12.00 1.47
C PHE A 51 5.02 -11.77 0.28
N ALA A 52 4.62 -12.84 -0.39
CA ALA A 52 3.60 -12.84 -1.43
C ALA A 52 2.51 -13.83 -1.03
N CYS A 53 1.25 -13.40 -1.14
CA CYS A 53 0.09 -14.26 -0.98
C CYS A 53 -0.78 -14.15 -2.23
N ARG A 54 -1.29 -15.29 -2.71
CA ARG A 54 -2.20 -15.37 -3.85
C ARG A 54 -3.53 -15.93 -3.37
N GLY A 55 -4.62 -15.41 -3.94
CA GLY A 55 -5.98 -15.93 -3.76
C GLY A 55 -6.72 -15.98 -5.08
N ARG A 56 -7.87 -16.66 -5.09
CA ARG A 56 -8.79 -16.72 -6.24
C ARG A 56 -10.21 -16.48 -5.73
N LEU A 57 -10.95 -15.67 -6.46
CA LEU A 57 -12.38 -15.45 -6.25
C LEU A 57 -13.14 -16.10 -7.41
N ALA A 58 -14.20 -16.84 -7.11
CA ALA A 58 -15.09 -17.35 -8.13
C ALA A 58 -15.95 -16.21 -8.69
N LEU A 59 -16.34 -16.30 -9.96
CA LEU A 59 -17.37 -15.42 -10.51
C LEU A 59 -18.72 -16.10 -10.35
N SER A 60 -19.67 -15.41 -9.75
CA SER A 60 -21.04 -15.87 -9.71
C SER A 60 -22.01 -14.69 -9.64
N THR A 61 -23.09 -14.77 -10.39
CA THR A 61 -24.21 -13.83 -10.30
C THR A 61 -25.13 -14.14 -9.12
N LEU A 62 -25.07 -15.36 -8.59
CA LEU A 62 -25.85 -15.81 -7.44
C LEU A 62 -24.94 -16.33 -6.33
N PRO A 63 -25.27 -16.11 -5.05
CA PRO A 63 -24.50 -16.70 -3.95
C PRO A 63 -24.57 -18.23 -4.03
N ASP A 64 -23.45 -18.88 -4.32
CA ASP A 64 -23.32 -20.33 -4.25
C ASP A 64 -22.32 -20.68 -3.13
N PRO A 65 -22.78 -21.24 -2.00
CA PRO A 65 -21.92 -21.57 -0.88
C PRO A 65 -20.88 -22.67 -1.20
N SER A 66 -21.06 -23.42 -2.29
CA SER A 66 -20.11 -24.44 -2.72
C SER A 66 -18.89 -23.89 -3.48
N LEU A 67 -18.99 -22.67 -4.05
CA LEU A 67 -17.93 -22.02 -4.84
C LEU A 67 -16.92 -21.22 -3.99
N GLY A 68 -17.08 -21.23 -2.67
CA GLY A 68 -16.30 -20.37 -1.77
C GLY A 68 -16.60 -18.88 -1.99
N PRO A 69 -15.67 -17.97 -1.66
CA PRO A 69 -15.86 -16.54 -1.88
C PRO A 69 -16.04 -16.23 -3.36
N SER A 70 -17.21 -15.67 -3.71
CA SER A 70 -17.56 -15.30 -5.07
C SER A 70 -17.85 -13.80 -5.20
N ILE A 71 -17.66 -13.28 -6.40
CA ILE A 71 -17.98 -11.90 -6.78
C ILE A 71 -18.83 -11.88 -8.04
N PRO A 72 -19.65 -10.84 -8.25
CA PRO A 72 -20.33 -10.64 -9.53
C PRO A 72 -19.31 -10.37 -10.66
N PRO A 73 -19.74 -10.47 -11.93
CA PRO A 73 -18.96 -9.98 -13.07
C PRO A 73 -18.42 -8.58 -12.84
N VAL A 74 -17.19 -8.33 -13.28
CA VAL A 74 -16.50 -7.07 -12.97
C VAL A 74 -16.82 -6.04 -14.04
N SER A 75 -17.51 -4.98 -13.65
CA SER A 75 -17.78 -3.85 -14.55
C SER A 75 -16.57 -2.91 -14.59
N LEU A 76 -16.14 -2.49 -15.79
CA LEU A 76 -15.15 -1.43 -15.98
C LEU A 76 -15.80 -0.25 -16.66
N ARG A 77 -15.80 0.92 -16.02
CA ARG A 77 -16.30 2.17 -16.59
C ARG A 77 -15.14 3.02 -17.07
N PHE A 78 -15.19 3.54 -18.29
CA PHE A 78 -14.18 4.44 -18.84
C PHE A 78 -14.76 5.35 -19.92
N GLY A 79 -14.03 6.42 -20.25
CA GLY A 79 -14.45 7.40 -21.25
C GLY A 79 -15.21 8.60 -20.67
N PRO A 80 -15.53 9.60 -21.52
CA PRO A 80 -16.09 10.86 -21.06
C PRO A 80 -17.53 10.75 -20.56
N SER A 81 -17.94 11.69 -19.70
CA SER A 81 -19.29 11.75 -19.15
C SER A 81 -20.35 11.76 -20.25
N GLY A 82 -21.35 10.88 -20.14
CA GLY A 82 -22.44 10.75 -21.12
C GLY A 82 -22.11 9.93 -22.37
N GLN A 83 -20.84 9.58 -22.60
CA GLN A 83 -20.41 8.75 -23.73
C GLN A 83 -19.49 7.59 -23.29
N GLY A 84 -19.40 7.35 -21.98
CA GLY A 84 -18.54 6.31 -21.41
C GLY A 84 -19.04 4.90 -21.72
N HIS A 85 -18.10 3.96 -21.75
CA HIS A 85 -18.38 2.54 -21.93
C HIS A 85 -18.36 1.82 -20.58
N THR A 86 -19.17 0.76 -20.43
CA THR A 86 -19.21 -0.07 -19.22
C THR A 86 -19.21 -1.58 -19.55
N PRO A 87 -18.13 -2.14 -20.14
CA PRO A 87 -18.03 -3.59 -20.31
C PRO A 87 -18.11 -4.34 -18.98
N GLN A 88 -18.64 -5.56 -19.04
CA GLN A 88 -18.61 -6.55 -17.98
C GLN A 88 -17.56 -7.61 -18.31
N LEU A 89 -16.68 -7.91 -17.36
CA LEU A 89 -15.68 -8.97 -17.48
C LEU A 89 -16.18 -10.26 -16.82
N PRO A 90 -15.98 -11.43 -17.47
CA PRO A 90 -15.28 -11.62 -18.74
C PRO A 90 -16.09 -11.14 -19.96
N CYS A 91 -15.44 -10.42 -20.88
CA CYS A 91 -16.03 -10.04 -22.17
C CYS A 91 -16.00 -11.21 -23.15
N VAL A 92 -16.90 -11.20 -24.14
CA VAL A 92 -16.81 -12.08 -25.31
C VAL A 92 -15.57 -11.69 -26.15
N GLU A 93 -14.94 -12.65 -26.85
CA GLU A 93 -13.64 -12.43 -27.50
C GLU A 93 -13.63 -11.28 -28.52
N ILE A 94 -14.74 -11.06 -29.24
CA ILE A 94 -14.96 -9.98 -30.20
C ILE A 94 -16.05 -9.04 -29.68
N ASP A 95 -15.76 -8.37 -28.56
CA ASP A 95 -16.64 -7.36 -27.97
C ASP A 95 -16.20 -5.95 -28.41
N PRO A 96 -17.06 -5.14 -29.07
CA PRO A 96 -16.77 -3.74 -29.37
C PRO A 96 -16.29 -2.95 -28.15
N ALA A 97 -16.78 -3.27 -26.94
CA ALA A 97 -16.34 -2.61 -25.71
C ALA A 97 -14.88 -2.93 -25.35
N LYS A 98 -14.36 -4.10 -25.74
CA LYS A 98 -12.93 -4.44 -25.59
C LYS A 98 -12.09 -3.58 -26.53
N LEU A 99 -12.52 -3.39 -27.78
CA LEU A 99 -11.84 -2.50 -28.73
C LEU A 99 -11.85 -1.05 -28.25
N SER A 100 -12.99 -0.56 -27.76
CA SER A 100 -13.10 0.77 -27.15
C SER A 100 -12.17 0.92 -25.93
N LEU A 101 -12.05 -0.12 -25.10
CA LEU A 101 -11.14 -0.12 -23.94
C LEU A 101 -9.68 0.00 -24.38
N LEU A 102 -9.26 -0.79 -25.38
CA LEU A 102 -7.91 -0.71 -25.93
C LEU A 102 -7.62 0.66 -26.55
N GLY A 103 -8.58 1.23 -27.29
CA GLY A 103 -8.46 2.56 -27.89
C GLY A 103 -8.41 3.70 -26.88
N ALA A 104 -8.99 3.53 -25.69
CA ALA A 104 -8.91 4.52 -24.61
C ALA A 104 -7.57 4.50 -23.86
N CYS A 105 -6.81 3.40 -23.95
CA CYS A 105 -5.58 3.26 -23.20
C CYS A 105 -4.40 4.02 -23.82
N ARG A 106 -3.42 4.36 -22.98
CA ARG A 106 -2.11 4.88 -23.40
C ARG A 106 -1.01 3.87 -23.12
N ALA A 107 0.15 4.01 -23.75
CA ALA A 107 1.30 3.18 -23.44
C ALA A 107 1.72 3.34 -21.97
N ALA A 108 2.06 2.22 -21.32
CA ALA A 108 2.36 2.21 -19.89
C ALA A 108 3.83 2.55 -19.60
N THR A 109 4.05 3.63 -18.86
CA THR A 109 5.37 4.00 -18.33
C THR A 109 5.74 3.21 -17.06
N PHE A 110 7.02 3.19 -16.70
CA PHE A 110 7.51 2.70 -15.41
C PHE A 110 8.43 3.71 -14.73
N GLY A 111 8.54 3.63 -13.41
CA GLY A 111 9.39 4.51 -12.63
C GLY A 111 10.86 4.10 -12.70
N LEU A 112 11.74 5.06 -13.00
CA LEU A 112 13.19 4.91 -12.94
C LEU A 112 13.81 6.19 -12.40
N GLY A 113 14.46 6.13 -11.24
CA GLY A 113 15.12 7.30 -10.64
C GLY A 113 14.18 8.48 -10.35
N GLY A 114 12.90 8.23 -10.06
CA GLY A 114 11.91 9.30 -9.84
C GLY A 114 11.25 9.85 -11.11
N HIS A 115 11.59 9.32 -12.28
CA HIS A 115 10.99 9.70 -13.57
C HIS A 115 10.15 8.57 -14.16
N ASP A 116 9.13 8.94 -14.93
CA ASP A 116 8.37 7.98 -15.74
C ASP A 116 9.07 7.77 -17.08
N VAL A 117 9.44 6.52 -17.37
CA VAL A 117 10.13 6.11 -18.58
C VAL A 117 9.20 5.25 -19.44
N LEU A 118 9.23 5.51 -20.75
CA LEU A 118 8.56 4.70 -21.77
C LEU A 118 9.62 3.90 -22.55
N ASP A 119 9.74 2.62 -22.25
CA ASP A 119 10.60 1.67 -22.97
C ASP A 119 9.87 0.33 -23.13
N ALA A 120 9.46 0.04 -24.37
CA ALA A 120 8.71 -1.17 -24.71
C ALA A 120 9.53 -2.46 -24.58
N THR A 121 10.87 -2.38 -24.51
CA THR A 121 11.74 -3.54 -24.26
C THR A 121 11.82 -3.90 -22.77
N TYR A 122 11.44 -2.97 -21.90
CA TYR A 122 11.39 -3.17 -20.45
C TYR A 122 9.97 -3.39 -19.94
N ARG A 123 9.01 -2.63 -20.48
CA ARG A 123 7.59 -2.73 -20.17
C ARG A 123 6.75 -2.51 -21.42
N LYS A 124 6.08 -3.57 -21.87
CA LYS A 124 5.13 -3.55 -22.96
C LYS A 124 3.72 -3.80 -22.44
N ALA A 125 3.02 -2.72 -22.15
CA ALA A 125 1.65 -2.75 -21.68
C ALA A 125 0.93 -1.45 -22.06
N LEU A 126 -0.39 -1.52 -22.04
CA LEU A 126 -1.26 -0.35 -22.06
C LEU A 126 -1.72 -0.03 -20.63
N LYS A 127 -2.10 1.22 -20.37
CA LYS A 127 -2.65 1.66 -19.09
C LYS A 127 -3.82 2.64 -19.22
N LEU A 128 -4.66 2.64 -18.18
CA LEU A 128 -5.53 3.76 -17.81
C LEU A 128 -5.15 4.24 -16.42
N ASP A 129 -5.04 5.55 -16.25
CA ASP A 129 -4.78 6.18 -14.97
C ASP A 129 -6.10 6.33 -14.19
N THR A 130 -6.04 6.55 -12.87
CA THR A 130 -7.23 6.50 -11.98
C THR A 130 -8.32 7.52 -12.31
N SER A 131 -7.98 8.60 -13.02
CA SER A 131 -8.93 9.59 -13.51
C SER A 131 -9.77 9.09 -14.70
N ASP A 132 -9.29 8.05 -15.39
CA ASP A 132 -9.79 7.67 -16.71
C ASP A 132 -10.67 6.41 -16.65
N PHE A 133 -10.74 5.75 -15.49
CA PHE A 133 -11.59 4.59 -15.29
C PHE A 133 -12.08 4.40 -13.85
N CYS A 134 -13.14 3.62 -13.70
CA CYS A 134 -13.63 3.08 -12.44
C CYS A 134 -13.92 1.58 -12.59
N THR A 135 -13.91 0.84 -11.49
CA THR A 135 -14.24 -0.59 -11.47
C THR A 135 -15.37 -0.88 -10.48
N GLY A 136 -16.23 -1.83 -10.83
CA GLY A 136 -17.23 -2.39 -9.92
C GLY A 136 -16.63 -3.34 -8.88
N LEU A 137 -15.36 -3.75 -9.04
CA LEU A 137 -14.66 -4.54 -8.04
C LEU A 137 -14.32 -3.69 -6.82
N CYS A 138 -14.92 -4.02 -5.68
CA CYS A 138 -14.55 -3.46 -4.39
C CYS A 138 -13.74 -4.50 -3.58
N PRO A 139 -12.44 -4.25 -3.30
CA PRO A 139 -11.60 -5.21 -2.59
C PRO A 139 -11.99 -5.39 -1.11
N TYR A 140 -12.80 -4.47 -0.56
CA TYR A 140 -13.34 -4.57 0.79
C TYR A 140 -14.52 -5.53 0.84
N SER A 141 -15.52 -5.35 -0.05
CA SER A 141 -16.70 -6.22 -0.08
C SER A 141 -16.38 -7.64 -0.57
N SER A 142 -15.30 -7.83 -1.32
CA SER A 142 -14.81 -9.16 -1.70
C SER A 142 -13.99 -9.86 -0.60
N GLY A 143 -13.75 -9.20 0.53
CA GLY A 143 -12.98 -9.74 1.66
C GLY A 143 -11.46 -9.75 1.47
N ILE A 144 -10.94 -9.30 0.32
CA ILE A 144 -9.49 -9.26 0.06
C ILE A 144 -8.78 -8.42 1.12
N VAL A 145 -9.27 -7.20 1.39
CA VAL A 145 -8.63 -6.31 2.36
C VAL A 145 -8.67 -6.92 3.77
N ALA A 146 -9.78 -7.53 4.17
CA ALA A 146 -9.90 -8.15 5.49
C ALA A 146 -8.88 -9.29 5.69
N ILE A 147 -8.64 -10.10 4.65
CA ILE A 147 -7.62 -11.15 4.69
C ILE A 147 -6.21 -10.54 4.77
N ILE A 148 -5.92 -9.54 3.94
CA ILE A 148 -4.61 -8.86 3.93
C ILE A 148 -4.33 -8.20 5.29
N ASP A 149 -5.34 -7.57 5.89
CA ASP A 149 -5.26 -6.94 7.21
C ASP A 149 -4.87 -7.97 8.28
N GLN A 150 -5.56 -9.13 8.30
CA GLN A 150 -5.22 -10.22 9.21
C GLN A 150 -3.82 -10.82 8.98
N LEU A 151 -3.39 -10.92 7.72
CA LEU A 151 -2.07 -11.49 7.36
C LEU A 151 -0.92 -10.53 7.69
N LEU A 152 -1.10 -9.23 7.46
CA LEU A 152 -0.02 -8.24 7.54
C LEU A 152 0.00 -7.46 8.85
N LEU A 153 -1.14 -7.33 9.54
CA LEU A 153 -1.26 -6.64 10.83
C LEU A 153 -1.66 -7.66 11.91
N PRO A 154 -0.68 -8.26 12.61
CA PRO A 154 -0.97 -9.09 13.78
C PRO A 154 -1.72 -8.26 14.83
N ARG A 155 -2.70 -8.87 15.50
CA ARG A 155 -3.70 -8.23 16.40
C ARG A 155 -3.16 -7.52 17.65
N PHE A 156 -1.86 -7.21 17.72
CA PHE A 156 -1.24 -6.53 18.84
C PHE A 156 -1.40 -4.99 18.82
N HIS A 157 -1.95 -4.42 17.73
CA HIS A 157 -2.17 -2.98 17.61
C HIS A 157 -3.60 -2.68 17.15
N GLU A 158 -4.47 -2.32 18.09
CA GLU A 158 -5.90 -2.04 17.87
C GLU A 158 -6.20 -0.77 17.04
N GLN A 159 -5.18 -0.06 16.53
CA GLN A 159 -5.34 1.24 15.86
C GLN A 159 -4.78 1.28 14.43
N ARG A 160 -4.40 0.15 13.83
CA ARG A 160 -3.90 0.12 12.45
C ARG A 160 -4.87 -0.67 11.58
N SER A 161 -5.20 -0.10 10.42
CA SER A 161 -6.01 -0.74 9.39
C SER A 161 -5.36 -0.53 8.03
N ILE A 162 -5.43 -1.54 7.17
CA ILE A 162 -5.00 -1.40 5.77
C ILE A 162 -6.08 -0.71 4.94
N LYS A 163 -5.67 0.32 4.20
CA LYS A 163 -6.48 0.97 3.17
C LYS A 163 -5.98 0.54 1.80
N ALA A 164 -6.90 0.07 0.95
CA ALA A 164 -6.65 -0.14 -0.47
C ALA A 164 -6.97 1.14 -1.26
N GLU A 165 -6.07 1.51 -2.17
CA GLU A 165 -6.22 2.63 -3.10
C GLU A 165 -6.08 2.14 -4.55
N LEU A 166 -6.98 2.59 -5.41
CA LEU A 166 -6.92 2.27 -6.84
C LEU A 166 -5.68 2.93 -7.45
N CYS A 167 -4.90 2.17 -8.21
CA CYS A 167 -3.59 2.63 -8.70
C CYS A 167 -3.57 2.93 -10.20
N LYS A 168 -3.79 1.92 -11.04
CA LYS A 168 -3.87 1.99 -12.50
C LYS A 168 -4.43 0.68 -13.02
N LEU A 169 -5.14 0.72 -14.13
CA LEU A 169 -5.44 -0.48 -14.91
C LEU A 169 -4.29 -0.68 -15.89
N ASN A 170 -3.74 -1.89 -15.95
CA ASN A 170 -2.77 -2.27 -16.98
C ASN A 170 -3.36 -3.38 -17.83
N ILE A 171 -3.14 -3.30 -19.13
CA ILE A 171 -3.56 -4.31 -20.09
C ILE A 171 -2.32 -4.84 -20.79
N TYR A 172 -2.17 -6.16 -20.77
CA TYR A 172 -1.09 -6.89 -21.42
C TYR A 172 -1.69 -7.73 -22.54
N GLY A 173 -1.01 -7.79 -23.69
CA GLY A 173 -1.47 -8.48 -24.88
C GLY A 173 -1.83 -7.52 -26.02
N GLY A 174 -2.58 -8.04 -27.00
CA GLY A 174 -2.85 -7.37 -28.28
C GLY A 174 -2.16 -8.11 -29.42
N GLU A 175 -1.74 -7.37 -30.44
CA GLU A 175 -1.05 -7.94 -31.63
C GLU A 175 0.28 -8.61 -31.31
N THR A 176 0.87 -8.27 -30.15
CA THR A 176 2.14 -8.84 -29.69
C THR A 176 2.08 -9.13 -28.19
N PRO A 177 2.85 -10.12 -27.68
CA PRO A 177 2.88 -10.43 -26.26
C PRO A 177 3.25 -9.20 -25.41
N GLY A 178 2.49 -8.96 -24.35
CA GLY A 178 2.83 -7.96 -23.35
C GLY A 178 3.93 -8.47 -22.41
N LEU A 179 4.68 -7.56 -21.79
CA LEU A 179 5.71 -7.94 -20.82
C LEU A 179 5.96 -6.82 -19.79
N PHE A 180 6.50 -7.21 -18.64
CA PHE A 180 7.15 -6.29 -17.72
C PHE A 180 8.30 -7.02 -17.04
N LYS A 181 9.53 -6.56 -17.25
CA LYS A 181 10.72 -7.17 -16.64
C LYS A 181 10.64 -7.12 -15.11
N PRO A 182 11.35 -8.03 -14.41
CA PRO A 182 11.46 -8.01 -12.95
C PRO A 182 11.91 -6.63 -12.44
N HIS A 183 11.20 -6.10 -11.45
CA HIS A 183 11.43 -4.76 -10.92
C HIS A 183 10.95 -4.67 -9.47
N VAL A 184 11.39 -3.61 -8.78
CA VAL A 184 10.85 -3.19 -7.49
C VAL A 184 9.85 -2.08 -7.73
N ASN A 185 8.65 -2.19 -7.16
CA ASN A 185 7.67 -1.11 -7.25
C ASN A 185 8.17 0.13 -6.53
N THR A 186 8.15 1.27 -7.22
CA THR A 186 8.35 2.57 -6.59
C THR A 186 7.15 2.88 -5.71
N PRO A 187 7.32 3.10 -4.39
CA PRO A 187 6.23 3.53 -3.53
C PRO A 187 5.65 4.87 -4.02
N ARG A 188 4.33 5.01 -3.94
CA ARG A 188 3.60 6.25 -4.30
C ARG A 188 3.38 7.18 -3.12
N GLY A 189 3.66 6.73 -1.91
CA GLY A 189 3.51 7.46 -0.66
C GLY A 189 4.34 6.84 0.44
N SER A 190 4.61 7.61 1.50
CA SER A 190 5.38 7.15 2.66
C SER A 190 4.66 6.08 3.49
N ASP A 191 3.35 5.98 3.32
CA ASP A 191 2.45 5.03 3.98
C ASP A 191 2.16 3.78 3.14
N GLN A 192 2.65 3.71 1.89
CA GLN A 192 2.48 2.53 1.06
C GLN A 192 3.36 1.38 1.58
N ILE A 193 2.72 0.37 2.16
CA ILE A 193 3.43 -0.80 2.67
C ILE A 193 3.61 -1.91 1.62
N ARG A 194 2.68 -2.06 0.66
CA ARG A 194 2.64 -3.15 -0.33
C ARG A 194 1.88 -2.74 -1.59
N SER A 195 1.90 -3.63 -2.60
CA SER A 195 1.09 -3.52 -3.81
C SER A 195 0.13 -4.71 -3.89
N LEU A 196 -1.13 -4.45 -4.22
CA LEU A 196 -2.12 -5.49 -4.53
C LEU A 196 -2.34 -5.50 -6.05
N VAL A 197 -2.14 -6.66 -6.67
CA VAL A 197 -2.43 -6.87 -8.10
C VAL A 197 -3.65 -7.78 -8.19
N VAL A 198 -4.70 -7.30 -8.86
CA VAL A 198 -5.89 -8.11 -9.15
C VAL A 198 -5.93 -8.38 -10.64
N TYR A 199 -5.92 -9.65 -11.01
CA TYR A 199 -6.14 -10.10 -12.38
C TYR A 199 -7.64 -10.14 -12.63
N LEU A 200 -8.11 -9.34 -13.58
CA LEU A 200 -9.52 -9.35 -13.96
C LEU A 200 -9.80 -10.52 -14.90
N PRO A 201 -11.04 -11.04 -14.93
CA PRO A 201 -11.40 -12.17 -15.79
C PRO A 201 -11.11 -11.89 -17.27
N SER A 202 -10.19 -12.67 -17.84
CA SER A 202 -9.86 -12.64 -19.27
C SER A 202 -9.27 -13.98 -19.66
N ASN A 203 -9.54 -14.43 -20.88
CA ASN A 203 -8.74 -15.48 -21.51
C ASN A 203 -7.35 -14.90 -21.79
N PHE A 204 -6.30 -15.59 -21.37
CA PHE A 204 -4.91 -15.25 -21.71
C PHE A 204 -4.01 -16.48 -21.57
N GLU A 205 -2.91 -16.46 -22.32
CA GLU A 205 -1.80 -17.40 -22.18
C GLU A 205 -0.53 -16.60 -21.84
N GLY A 206 0.26 -17.07 -20.89
CA GLY A 206 1.46 -16.41 -20.41
C GLY A 206 1.94 -17.01 -19.08
N GLU A 207 3.23 -16.82 -18.78
CA GLU A 207 3.89 -17.28 -17.55
C GLU A 207 3.91 -16.21 -16.45
#